data_AF-A0A963QL25-F1
#
_entry.id   AF-A0A963QL25-F1
#
_cell.length_a   1.000
_cell.length_b   1.000
_cell.length_c   1.000
_cell.angle_alpha   90.00
_cell.angle_beta   90.00
_cell.angle_gamma   90.00
#
_symmetry.space_group_name_H-M   'P 1'
#
loop_
_entity.id
_entity.type
_entity.pdbx_description
1 polymer ?
#
loop_
_entity_poly.entity_id
_entity_poly.type
_entity_poly.pdbx_seq_one_letter_code
_entity_poly.pdbx_strand_id
1 'polypeptide(L)'
;MAIRNPHRLASAGPTDPDHGFPLWFEDANGVRLALVTAPDPMAPAIGEMPTPTDPVSYPANFPEEAFYYMVEARLEVGGNGVVGRARVIMALEAAFQGNGLPEYASTMAMTPKPHLGVVFARMRVRIDDLVPGARYVIRHPYGETDLFEADDRGRIFETCDLGVAEGNTLRVLVTGEIAPFLTWDAGLPVGYIGDGATEHQVTGGPFRNHVEIAGPGVGQGSAHAVGPDLVRSTLFTVQGRRFGTVPNTTPSGLPDLRINSAEFRISKKEFRIGGTVSPVSFGGQSNVVTVRVNGTVLGDALPDATGAWDFRGAQAGTNPPTPASGSLVQATSRSGQSATASLTVRN
;
A
#
# COMPACT_ATOMS: atom_id res chain seq x y z
N MET A 1 -31.90 -6.94 -0.92
CA MET A 1 -31.25 -5.94 -0.05
C MET A 1 -29.80 -6.36 0.05
N ALA A 2 -28.88 -5.42 -0.14
CA ALA A 2 -27.45 -5.69 -0.11
C ALA A 2 -27.01 -6.40 1.18
N ILE A 3 -26.04 -7.31 1.06
CA ILE A 3 -25.32 -7.90 2.18
C ILE A 3 -23.97 -7.21 2.24
N ARG A 4 -23.72 -6.51 3.34
CA ARG A 4 -22.52 -5.70 3.56
C ARG A 4 -21.49 -6.48 4.38
N ASN A 5 -20.23 -6.24 4.13
CA ASN A 5 -19.15 -6.87 4.89
C ASN A 5 -19.05 -6.29 6.31
N PRO A 6 -19.07 -7.09 7.38
CA PRO A 6 -18.83 -6.59 8.73
C PRO A 6 -17.34 -6.44 9.06
N HIS A 7 -16.43 -7.06 8.31
CA HIS A 7 -14.99 -7.02 8.57
C HIS A 7 -14.37 -5.68 8.15
N ARG A 8 -13.30 -5.29 8.85
CA ARG A 8 -12.60 -4.00 8.67
C ARG A 8 -11.10 -4.20 8.59
N LEU A 9 -10.41 -3.20 8.05
CA LEU A 9 -8.97 -3.08 8.18
C LEU A 9 -8.61 -2.86 9.66
N ALA A 10 -7.49 -3.44 10.11
CA ALA A 10 -7.08 -3.43 11.49
C ALA A 10 -6.27 -2.18 11.84
N SER A 11 -5.31 -1.81 10.99
CA SER A 11 -4.41 -0.69 11.26
C SER A 11 -3.83 -0.10 9.97
N ALA A 12 -3.16 1.04 10.10
CA ALA A 12 -2.44 1.69 9.00
C ALA A 12 -1.27 2.51 9.55
N GLY A 13 -0.27 2.78 8.72
CA GLY A 13 0.74 3.79 9.01
C GLY A 13 2.17 3.34 8.67
N PRO A 14 3.19 4.07 9.16
CA PRO A 14 3.09 5.51 9.42
C PRO A 14 2.63 6.25 8.15
N THR A 15 2.15 7.48 8.30
CA THR A 15 1.84 8.33 7.15
C THR A 15 3.13 8.87 6.54
N ASP A 16 3.26 8.79 5.22
CA ASP A 16 4.37 9.39 4.50
C ASP A 16 4.29 10.93 4.58
N PRO A 17 5.35 11.62 5.04
CA PRO A 17 5.32 13.07 5.23
C PRO A 17 5.34 13.87 3.92
N ASP A 18 5.71 13.26 2.78
CA ASP A 18 5.77 13.95 1.50
C ASP A 18 4.38 14.03 0.88
N HIS A 19 3.72 12.89 0.70
CA HIS A 19 2.42 12.81 0.01
C HIS A 19 1.20 12.61 0.92
N GLY A 20 1.41 12.33 2.22
CA GLY A 20 0.34 12.27 3.22
C GLY A 20 -0.52 11.01 3.21
N PHE A 21 -0.12 9.96 2.48
CA PHE A 21 -0.79 8.67 2.52
C PHE A 21 -0.09 7.71 3.49
N PRO A 22 -0.82 6.82 4.18
CA PRO A 22 -0.22 5.72 4.93
C PRO A 22 0.73 4.90 4.06
N LEU A 23 1.88 4.48 4.61
CA LEU A 23 2.79 3.59 3.89
C LEU A 23 2.17 2.21 3.66
N TRP A 24 1.33 1.76 4.60
CA TRP A 24 0.59 0.50 4.48
C TRP A 24 -0.77 0.55 5.19
N PHE A 25 -1.64 -0.37 4.78
CA PHE A 25 -2.82 -0.81 5.52
C PHE A 25 -2.70 -2.29 5.88
N GLU A 26 -3.15 -2.65 7.08
CA GLU A 26 -3.17 -4.01 7.61
C GLU A 26 -4.61 -4.51 7.73
N ASP A 27 -4.88 -5.73 7.30
CA ASP A 27 -6.17 -6.38 7.56
C ASP A 27 -6.19 -7.14 8.90
N ALA A 28 -7.36 -7.67 9.28
CA ALA A 28 -7.52 -8.43 10.52
C ALA A 28 -6.70 -9.75 10.57
N ASN A 29 -6.12 -10.19 9.44
CA ASN A 29 -5.26 -11.38 9.36
C ASN A 29 -3.77 -11.03 9.48
N GLY A 30 -3.43 -9.75 9.67
CA GLY A 30 -2.05 -9.27 9.79
C GLY A 30 -1.34 -9.08 8.45
N VAL A 31 -2.05 -9.11 7.33
CA VAL A 31 -1.47 -8.81 6.02
C VAL A 31 -1.34 -7.30 5.85
N ARG A 32 -0.10 -6.81 5.72
CA ARG A 32 0.21 -5.40 5.43
C ARG A 32 0.48 -5.22 3.95
N LEU A 33 -0.30 -4.38 3.28
CA LEU A 33 -0.09 -4.01 1.88
C LEU A 33 0.39 -2.56 1.78
N ALA A 34 1.46 -2.36 1.03
CA ALA A 34 2.07 -1.06 0.78
C ALA A 34 1.36 -0.31 -0.35
N LEU A 35 1.37 1.02 -0.31
CA LEU A 35 0.93 1.83 -1.44
C LEU A 35 1.88 1.63 -2.62
N VAL A 36 1.33 1.41 -3.82
CA VAL A 36 2.08 1.32 -5.06
C VAL A 36 2.01 2.66 -5.79
N THR A 37 3.10 3.42 -5.70
CA THR A 37 3.22 4.78 -6.25
C THR A 37 4.16 4.89 -7.44
N ALA A 38 4.79 3.77 -7.82
CA ALA A 38 5.72 3.65 -8.93
C ALA A 38 5.39 2.40 -9.76
N PRO A 39 5.77 2.35 -11.05
CA PRO A 39 5.60 1.17 -11.87
C PRO A 39 6.20 -0.08 -11.21
N ASP A 40 5.36 -1.10 -11.02
CA ASP A 40 5.72 -2.38 -10.41
C ASP A 40 5.13 -3.51 -11.28
N PRO A 41 5.96 -4.37 -11.90
CA PRO A 41 5.46 -5.44 -12.76
C PRO A 41 4.52 -6.44 -12.07
N MET A 42 4.63 -6.58 -10.74
CA MET A 42 3.78 -7.46 -9.93
C MET A 42 2.61 -6.70 -9.27
N ALA A 43 2.53 -5.38 -9.50
CA ALA A 43 1.44 -4.54 -9.05
C ALA A 43 1.17 -3.40 -10.07
N PRO A 44 0.72 -3.74 -11.29
CA PRO A 44 0.66 -2.82 -12.42
C PRO A 44 -0.43 -1.74 -12.34
N ALA A 45 -1.43 -1.88 -11.48
CA ALA A 45 -2.49 -0.90 -11.29
C ALA A 45 -1.96 0.31 -10.53
N ILE A 46 -1.85 1.40 -11.26
CA ILE A 46 -1.43 2.72 -10.82
C ILE A 46 -2.12 3.73 -11.75
N GLY A 47 -2.45 4.91 -11.24
CA GLY A 47 -2.97 6.01 -12.03
C GLY A 47 -1.93 6.58 -13.00
N GLU A 48 -2.38 7.47 -13.88
CA GLU A 48 -1.49 8.10 -14.86
C GLU A 48 -0.45 8.98 -14.15
N MET A 49 0.79 8.91 -14.65
CA MET A 49 1.87 9.81 -14.25
C MET A 49 2.09 10.87 -15.33
N PRO A 50 2.38 12.13 -14.96
CA PRO A 50 2.66 13.20 -15.92
C PRO A 50 3.78 12.85 -16.91
N THR A 51 4.88 12.26 -16.41
CA THR A 51 6.00 11.78 -17.24
C THR A 51 6.36 10.33 -16.88
N PRO A 52 5.72 9.33 -17.53
CA PRO A 52 5.83 7.92 -17.13
C PRO A 52 7.25 7.32 -17.14
N THR A 53 8.19 7.93 -17.88
CA THR A 53 9.58 7.45 -17.98
C THR A 53 10.53 8.07 -16.94
N ASP A 54 10.10 9.12 -16.24
CA ASP A 54 10.92 9.77 -15.22
C ASP A 54 10.75 9.09 -13.86
N PRO A 55 11.71 9.23 -12.94
CA PRO A 55 11.53 8.76 -11.56
C PRO A 55 10.32 9.40 -10.89
N VAL A 56 9.67 8.62 -10.01
CA VAL A 56 8.56 9.11 -9.19
C VAL A 56 9.07 10.19 -8.23
N SER A 57 8.38 11.33 -8.20
CA SER A 57 8.70 12.46 -7.33
C SER A 57 7.42 13.22 -6.99
N TYR A 58 7.02 13.25 -5.72
CA TYR A 58 5.88 14.07 -5.30
C TYR A 58 6.27 15.56 -5.20
N PRO A 59 5.43 16.51 -5.66
CA PRO A 59 4.20 16.31 -6.44
C PRO A 59 4.42 16.26 -7.96
N ALA A 60 5.64 16.54 -8.45
CA ALA A 60 5.91 16.84 -9.86
C ALA A 60 5.66 15.67 -10.85
N ASN A 61 6.02 14.44 -10.48
CA ASN A 61 5.82 13.23 -11.28
C ASN A 61 5.34 12.10 -10.37
N PHE A 62 4.08 12.20 -9.93
CA PHE A 62 3.43 11.26 -9.02
C PHE A 62 2.07 10.88 -9.59
N PRO A 63 1.58 9.65 -9.40
CA PRO A 63 0.31 9.24 -9.98
C PRO A 63 -0.87 9.98 -9.33
N GLU A 64 -1.90 10.28 -10.13
CA GLU A 64 -3.15 10.88 -9.62
C GLU A 64 -3.97 9.92 -8.73
N GLU A 65 -3.83 8.61 -8.97
CA GLU A 65 -4.41 7.52 -8.17
C GLU A 65 -3.36 6.44 -7.91
N ALA A 66 -3.36 5.82 -6.74
CA ALA A 66 -2.45 4.75 -6.36
C ALA A 66 -3.19 3.68 -5.55
N PHE A 67 -2.69 2.44 -5.57
CA PHE A 67 -3.43 1.30 -5.00
C PHE A 67 -2.61 0.58 -3.94
N TYR A 68 -3.24 0.30 -2.79
CA TYR A 68 -2.73 -0.67 -1.82
C TYR A 68 -3.13 -2.09 -2.22
N TYR A 69 -4.33 -2.21 -2.77
CA TYR A 69 -4.96 -3.48 -3.11
C TYR A 69 -5.92 -3.29 -4.28
N MET A 70 -5.89 -4.20 -5.24
CA MET A 70 -6.92 -4.30 -6.27
C MET A 70 -7.16 -5.76 -6.62
N VAL A 71 -8.42 -6.15 -6.72
CA VAL A 71 -8.82 -7.44 -7.26
C VAL A 71 -9.93 -7.25 -8.27
N GLU A 72 -9.83 -7.98 -9.39
CA GLU A 72 -10.83 -7.93 -10.46
C GLU A 72 -11.22 -9.34 -10.88
N ALA A 73 -12.52 -9.61 -10.92
CA ALA A 73 -13.09 -10.76 -11.62
C ALA A 73 -13.60 -10.33 -12.99
N ARG A 74 -13.31 -11.12 -14.01
CA ARG A 74 -13.87 -10.98 -15.36
C ARG A 74 -14.74 -12.20 -15.65
N LEU A 75 -15.90 -11.95 -16.24
CA LEU A 75 -16.84 -12.99 -16.63
C LEU A 75 -17.42 -12.66 -18.01
N GLU A 76 -17.77 -13.69 -18.74
CA GLU A 76 -18.69 -13.58 -19.86
C GLU A 76 -20.12 -13.59 -19.34
N VAL A 77 -20.99 -12.80 -19.96
CA VAL A 77 -22.43 -12.76 -19.64
C VAL A 77 -23.22 -12.86 -20.94
N GLY A 78 -24.49 -13.22 -20.83
CA GLY A 78 -25.45 -13.20 -21.92
C GLY A 78 -26.66 -12.32 -21.59
N GLY A 79 -27.67 -12.42 -22.45
CA GLY A 79 -28.98 -11.80 -22.21
C GLY A 79 -29.57 -11.16 -23.46
N ASN A 80 -28.73 -10.58 -24.33
CA ASN A 80 -29.20 -9.86 -25.52
C ASN A 80 -28.86 -10.57 -26.86
N GLY A 81 -28.77 -11.90 -26.85
CA GLY A 81 -28.44 -12.70 -28.04
C GLY A 81 -26.97 -12.64 -28.49
N VAL A 82 -26.12 -11.95 -27.72
CA VAL A 82 -24.65 -11.91 -27.88
C VAL A 82 -23.99 -12.22 -26.52
N VAL A 83 -22.70 -12.54 -26.54
CA VAL A 83 -21.89 -12.73 -25.33
C VAL A 83 -21.25 -11.39 -24.97
N GLY A 84 -21.70 -10.83 -23.85
CA GLY A 84 -21.17 -9.61 -23.23
C GLY A 84 -20.06 -9.90 -22.22
N ARG A 85 -19.61 -8.84 -21.55
CA ARG A 85 -18.53 -8.90 -20.55
C ARG A 85 -18.97 -8.26 -19.25
N ALA A 86 -18.57 -8.87 -18.14
CA ALA A 86 -18.69 -8.34 -16.81
C ALA A 86 -17.31 -8.17 -16.17
N ARG A 87 -17.11 -7.05 -15.47
CA ARG A 87 -15.95 -6.74 -14.64
C ARG A 87 -16.43 -6.34 -13.26
N VAL A 88 -15.95 -7.04 -12.24
CA VAL A 88 -16.22 -6.72 -10.83
C VAL A 88 -14.90 -6.39 -10.16
N ILE A 89 -14.69 -5.12 -9.85
CA ILE A 89 -13.46 -4.57 -9.27
C ILE A 89 -13.69 -4.24 -7.79
N MET A 90 -12.78 -4.68 -6.94
CA MET A 90 -12.74 -4.36 -5.51
C MET A 90 -11.35 -3.85 -5.18
N ALA A 91 -11.24 -2.67 -4.57
CA ALA A 91 -9.95 -2.03 -4.37
C ALA A 91 -9.86 -1.25 -3.05
N LEU A 92 -8.62 -1.05 -2.60
CA LEU A 92 -8.25 -0.04 -1.60
C LEU A 92 -7.33 0.97 -2.29
N GLU A 93 -7.87 2.15 -2.52
CA GLU A 93 -7.35 3.14 -3.46
C GLU A 93 -7.05 4.45 -2.73
N ALA A 94 -5.95 5.09 -3.11
CA ALA A 94 -5.53 6.41 -2.68
C ALA A 94 -5.65 7.37 -3.86
N ALA A 95 -6.29 8.52 -3.65
CA ALA A 95 -6.41 9.57 -4.66
C ALA A 95 -6.28 10.94 -4.01
N PHE A 96 -6.04 11.96 -4.82
CA PHE A 96 -6.09 13.35 -4.38
C PHE A 96 -7.47 13.95 -4.65
N GLN A 97 -7.95 14.79 -3.73
CA GLN A 97 -9.22 15.50 -3.93
C GLN A 97 -9.09 16.66 -4.93
N GLY A 98 -10.22 17.30 -5.23
CA GLY A 98 -10.29 18.40 -6.19
C GLY A 98 -10.36 17.88 -7.62
N ASN A 99 -9.42 18.30 -8.45
CA ASN A 99 -9.31 17.83 -9.84
C ASN A 99 -8.52 16.50 -9.99
N GLY A 100 -8.21 15.82 -8.89
CA GLY A 100 -7.43 14.57 -8.90
C GLY A 100 -5.91 14.79 -9.00
N LEU A 101 -5.44 16.01 -9.28
CA LEU A 101 -4.03 16.25 -9.56
C LEU A 101 -3.19 16.47 -8.28
N PRO A 102 -2.04 15.79 -8.14
CA PRO A 102 -1.11 16.00 -7.01
C PRO A 102 -0.66 17.47 -6.87
N GLU A 103 -0.44 18.17 -7.99
CA GLU A 103 -0.03 19.58 -8.02
C GLU A 103 -1.07 20.50 -7.36
N TYR A 104 -2.36 20.28 -7.65
CA TYR A 104 -3.47 21.02 -7.05
C TYR A 104 -3.55 20.75 -5.53
N ALA A 105 -3.40 19.49 -5.12
CA ALA A 105 -3.39 19.12 -3.71
C ALA A 105 -2.19 19.72 -2.94
N SER A 106 -1.03 19.86 -3.60
CA SER A 106 0.20 20.37 -2.98
C SER A 106 0.26 21.89 -2.78
N THR A 107 -0.53 22.63 -3.56
CA THR A 107 -0.52 24.11 -3.65
C THR A 107 -1.63 24.79 -2.86
N MET A 108 -2.58 24.05 -2.30
CA MET A 108 -3.64 24.61 -1.46
C MET A 108 -3.09 25.25 -0.18
N ALA A 109 -3.36 26.55 -0.02
CA ALA A 109 -2.95 27.37 1.12
C ALA A 109 -3.86 27.15 2.34
N MET A 110 -3.77 25.98 2.97
CA MET A 110 -4.34 25.72 4.30
C MET A 110 -3.24 25.38 5.30
N THR A 111 -3.33 25.90 6.52
CA THR A 111 -2.34 25.69 7.59
C THR A 111 -2.98 25.00 8.80
N PRO A 112 -2.42 23.87 9.30
CA PRO A 112 -1.33 23.10 8.69
C PRO A 112 -1.77 22.49 7.36
N LYS A 113 -0.87 22.31 6.38
CA LYS A 113 -1.22 21.72 5.07
C LYS A 113 -1.83 20.34 5.29
N PRO A 114 -3.16 20.14 5.17
CA PRO A 114 -3.68 18.80 5.12
C PRO A 114 -3.33 18.31 3.71
N HIS A 115 -2.53 17.26 3.59
CA HIS A 115 -2.46 16.56 2.31
C HIS A 115 -3.90 16.19 1.95
N LEU A 116 -4.44 16.71 0.84
CA LEU A 116 -5.83 16.50 0.42
C LEU A 116 -6.07 15.06 -0.10
N GLY A 117 -5.24 14.11 0.35
CA GLY A 117 -5.37 12.72 0.05
C GLY A 117 -6.63 12.14 0.69
N VAL A 118 -7.27 11.25 -0.05
CA VAL A 118 -8.33 10.39 0.42
C VAL A 118 -7.94 8.95 0.14
N VAL A 119 -8.26 8.06 1.08
CA VAL A 119 -8.19 6.62 0.85
C VAL A 119 -9.59 6.06 0.98
N PHE A 120 -9.99 5.21 0.04
CA PHE A 120 -11.31 4.62 0.03
C PHE A 120 -11.28 3.18 -0.45
N ALA A 121 -12.27 2.43 0.03
CA ALA A 121 -12.56 1.08 -0.37
C ALA A 121 -13.60 1.15 -1.50
N ARG A 122 -13.23 0.72 -2.70
CA ARG A 122 -14.05 0.76 -3.91
C ARG A 122 -14.64 -0.60 -4.23
N MET A 123 -15.92 -0.60 -4.60
CA MET A 123 -16.56 -1.63 -5.39
C MET A 123 -17.03 -1.03 -6.70
N ARG A 124 -16.71 -1.65 -7.84
CA ARG A 124 -17.19 -1.23 -9.15
C ARG A 124 -17.65 -2.43 -9.96
N VAL A 125 -18.86 -2.32 -10.51
CA VAL A 125 -19.46 -3.32 -11.39
C VAL A 125 -19.68 -2.68 -12.75
N ARG A 126 -19.11 -3.29 -13.79
CA ARG A 126 -19.37 -2.92 -15.20
C ARG A 126 -19.82 -4.16 -15.93
N ILE A 127 -21.00 -4.13 -16.52
CA ILE A 127 -21.54 -5.25 -17.29
C ILE A 127 -22.16 -4.71 -18.57
N ASP A 128 -21.89 -5.37 -19.68
CA ASP A 128 -22.44 -5.06 -21.01
C ASP A 128 -23.31 -6.23 -21.54
N ASP A 129 -24.21 -5.92 -22.48
CA ASP A 129 -25.03 -6.85 -23.26
C ASP A 129 -25.98 -7.78 -22.47
N LEU A 130 -26.46 -7.29 -21.31
CA LEU A 130 -27.54 -7.92 -20.55
C LEU A 130 -28.92 -7.69 -21.22
N VAL A 131 -29.97 -8.31 -20.67
CA VAL A 131 -31.35 -8.00 -21.07
C VAL A 131 -31.68 -6.56 -20.62
N PRO A 132 -32.04 -5.64 -21.54
CA PRO A 132 -32.40 -4.27 -21.17
C PRO A 132 -33.56 -4.19 -20.18
N GLY A 133 -33.46 -3.33 -19.17
CA GLY A 133 -34.48 -3.16 -18.11
C GLY A 133 -34.61 -4.34 -17.15
N ALA A 134 -33.86 -5.42 -17.32
CA ALA A 134 -33.84 -6.53 -16.37
C ALA A 134 -32.96 -6.20 -15.17
N ARG A 135 -33.22 -6.89 -14.05
CA ARG A 135 -32.53 -6.66 -12.78
C ARG A 135 -31.60 -7.81 -12.44
N TYR A 136 -30.42 -7.46 -11.94
CA TYR A 136 -29.33 -8.38 -11.66
C TYR A 136 -28.78 -8.14 -10.25
N VAL A 137 -28.35 -9.22 -9.60
CA VAL A 137 -27.66 -9.17 -8.32
C VAL A 137 -26.27 -9.76 -8.46
N ILE A 138 -25.29 -9.09 -7.87
CA ILE A 138 -23.89 -9.50 -7.92
C ILE A 138 -23.49 -9.97 -6.53
N ARG A 139 -23.05 -11.22 -6.43
CA ARG A 139 -22.46 -11.78 -5.22
C ARG A 139 -20.96 -11.83 -5.40
N HIS A 140 -20.23 -11.33 -4.42
CA HIS A 140 -18.78 -11.18 -4.50
C HIS A 140 -18.14 -11.57 -3.15
N PRO A 141 -16.80 -11.65 -3.07
CA PRO A 141 -16.13 -12.10 -1.85
C PRO A 141 -16.50 -11.31 -0.59
N TYR A 142 -16.77 -10.01 -0.75
CA TYR A 142 -17.13 -9.09 0.34
C TYR A 142 -18.63 -8.88 0.56
N GLY A 143 -19.52 -9.61 -0.11
CA GLY A 143 -20.95 -9.45 0.11
C GLY A 143 -21.85 -9.72 -1.08
N GLU A 144 -22.94 -8.94 -1.16
CA GLU A 144 -23.96 -8.98 -2.20
C GLU A 144 -24.51 -7.56 -2.44
N THR A 145 -24.69 -7.18 -3.70
CA THR A 145 -25.22 -5.86 -4.07
C THR A 145 -26.72 -5.77 -3.84
N ASP A 146 -27.27 -4.55 -3.92
CA ASP A 146 -28.69 -4.42 -4.26
C ASP A 146 -28.93 -4.88 -5.71
N LEU A 147 -30.21 -5.01 -6.07
CA LEU A 147 -30.60 -5.32 -7.44
C LEU A 147 -30.34 -4.10 -8.33
N PHE A 148 -29.41 -4.23 -9.25
CA PHE A 148 -29.12 -3.23 -10.28
C PHE A 148 -29.97 -3.50 -11.52
N GLU A 149 -30.48 -2.44 -12.13
CA GLU A 149 -31.25 -2.52 -13.37
C GLU A 149 -30.34 -2.19 -14.54
N ALA A 150 -30.36 -3.03 -15.57
CA ALA A 150 -29.63 -2.76 -16.80
C ALA A 150 -30.30 -1.63 -17.59
N ASP A 151 -29.51 -0.71 -18.15
CA ASP A 151 -30.02 0.40 -18.96
C ASP A 151 -30.68 -0.07 -20.26
N ASP A 152 -31.15 0.89 -21.07
CA ASP A 152 -31.80 0.63 -22.37
C ASP A 152 -30.89 -0.10 -23.38
N ARG A 153 -29.59 -0.16 -23.13
CA ARG A 153 -28.57 -0.87 -23.92
C ARG A 153 -28.09 -2.15 -23.23
N GLY A 154 -28.71 -2.57 -22.13
CA GLY A 154 -28.31 -3.77 -21.40
C GLY A 154 -27.02 -3.58 -20.58
N ARG A 155 -26.70 -2.35 -20.17
CA ARG A 155 -25.47 -2.07 -19.41
C ARG A 155 -25.76 -1.77 -17.96
N ILE A 156 -24.83 -2.19 -17.10
CA ILE A 156 -24.77 -1.79 -15.68
C ILE A 156 -23.41 -1.12 -15.47
N PHE A 157 -23.40 0.08 -14.91
CA PHE A 157 -22.16 0.72 -14.46
C PHE A 157 -22.37 1.37 -13.09
N GLU A 158 -22.01 0.63 -12.05
CA GLU A 158 -22.19 1.03 -10.66
C GLU A 158 -20.84 1.14 -9.97
N THR A 159 -20.68 2.19 -9.15
CA THR A 159 -19.48 2.38 -8.30
C THR A 159 -19.94 2.77 -6.90
N CYS A 160 -19.38 2.10 -5.90
CA CYS A 160 -19.56 2.43 -4.49
C CYS A 160 -18.18 2.63 -3.85
N ASP A 161 -17.91 3.86 -3.40
CA ASP A 161 -16.69 4.23 -2.70
C ASP A 161 -17.03 4.51 -1.23
N LEU A 162 -16.39 3.76 -0.32
CA LEU A 162 -16.58 3.86 1.14
C LEU A 162 -15.28 4.25 1.81
N GLY A 163 -15.32 4.97 2.94
CA GLY A 163 -14.09 5.48 3.56
C GLY A 163 -13.66 6.85 3.08
N VAL A 164 -14.39 7.44 2.13
CA VAL A 164 -14.15 8.79 1.63
C VAL A 164 -14.37 9.81 2.75
N ALA A 165 -13.30 10.45 3.20
CA ALA A 165 -13.35 11.65 4.03
C ALA A 165 -12.17 12.56 3.70
N GLU A 166 -12.48 13.84 3.49
CA GLU A 166 -11.51 14.85 3.10
C GLU A 166 -10.40 14.99 4.16
N GLY A 167 -9.14 14.87 3.71
CA GLY A 167 -7.95 15.02 4.57
C GLY A 167 -7.83 13.94 5.65
N ASN A 168 -8.66 12.88 5.60
CA ASN A 168 -8.66 11.80 6.57
C ASN A 168 -8.52 10.45 5.85
N THR A 169 -7.28 10.12 5.52
CA THR A 169 -6.90 8.84 4.90
C THR A 169 -7.21 7.62 5.78
N LEU A 170 -7.44 7.81 7.09
CA LEU A 170 -7.73 6.72 8.02
C LEU A 170 -9.23 6.43 8.17
N ARG A 171 -10.12 7.24 7.57
CA ARG A 171 -11.57 7.01 7.64
C ARG A 171 -11.96 5.62 7.13
N VAL A 172 -11.25 5.11 6.13
CA VAL A 172 -11.46 3.78 5.55
C VAL A 172 -11.34 2.64 6.57
N LEU A 173 -10.60 2.82 7.67
CA LEU A 173 -10.51 1.80 8.74
C LEU A 173 -11.87 1.51 9.39
N VAL A 174 -12.77 2.50 9.45
CA VAL A 174 -14.06 2.36 10.14
C VAL A 174 -15.19 2.01 9.18
N THR A 175 -15.17 2.57 7.97
CA THR A 175 -16.30 2.47 7.04
C THR A 175 -16.01 1.65 5.78
N GLY A 176 -14.75 1.34 5.49
CA GLY A 176 -14.37 0.52 4.34
C GLY A 176 -14.79 -0.93 4.50
N GLU A 177 -15.22 -1.56 3.41
CA GLU A 177 -15.77 -2.93 3.43
C GLU A 177 -14.96 -3.93 2.59
N ILE A 178 -13.81 -3.49 2.07
CA ILE A 178 -12.87 -4.33 1.32
C ILE A 178 -11.78 -4.81 2.28
N ALA A 179 -12.10 -5.83 3.07
CA ALA A 179 -11.21 -6.52 4.00
C ALA A 179 -11.83 -7.88 4.43
N PRO A 180 -11.04 -8.91 4.76
CA PRO A 180 -9.59 -9.00 4.61
C PRO A 180 -9.14 -9.09 3.14
N PHE A 181 -7.84 -9.00 2.89
CA PHE A 181 -7.33 -9.01 1.52
C PHE A 181 -7.41 -10.42 0.91
N LEU A 182 -7.94 -10.53 -0.31
CA LEU A 182 -7.86 -11.79 -1.04
C LEU A 182 -6.41 -12.02 -1.47
N THR A 183 -6.00 -13.27 -1.47
CA THR A 183 -4.65 -13.69 -1.83
C THR A 183 -4.75 -14.88 -2.77
N TRP A 184 -3.84 -15.03 -3.73
CA TRP A 184 -3.74 -16.28 -4.50
C TRP A 184 -3.67 -17.48 -3.56
N ASP A 185 -4.40 -18.54 -3.89
CA ASP A 185 -4.48 -19.75 -3.09
C ASP A 185 -3.18 -20.58 -3.14
N ALA A 186 -2.41 -20.46 -4.22
CA ALA A 186 -1.11 -21.11 -4.41
C ALA A 186 -0.16 -20.24 -5.24
N GLY A 187 1.12 -20.62 -5.30
CA GLY A 187 2.07 -20.04 -6.27
C GLY A 187 2.38 -18.55 -6.07
N LEU A 188 2.25 -18.02 -4.86
CA LEU A 188 2.41 -16.59 -4.58
C LEU A 188 3.78 -16.04 -5.03
N PRO A 189 3.82 -14.92 -5.77
CA PRO A 189 5.06 -14.19 -6.00
C PRO A 189 5.68 -13.71 -4.67
N VAL A 190 7.00 -13.77 -4.58
CA VAL A 190 7.73 -13.36 -3.38
C VAL A 190 7.42 -11.89 -3.07
N GLY A 191 6.83 -11.64 -1.91
CA GLY A 191 6.50 -10.30 -1.45
C GLY A 191 5.20 -9.70 -2.00
N TYR A 192 4.36 -10.49 -2.66
CA TYR A 192 3.05 -10.04 -3.16
C TYR A 192 1.94 -11.03 -2.82
N ILE A 193 0.68 -10.57 -2.89
CA ILE A 193 -0.52 -11.41 -2.74
C ILE A 193 -1.09 -11.90 -4.09
N GLY A 194 -0.46 -11.48 -5.18
CA GLY A 194 -0.72 -11.82 -6.58
C GLY A 194 0.14 -10.91 -7.48
N ASP A 195 0.09 -11.09 -8.79
CA ASP A 195 0.90 -10.31 -9.76
C ASP A 195 0.13 -9.16 -10.45
N GLY A 196 -1.16 -9.00 -10.13
CA GLY A 196 -2.07 -8.01 -10.71
C GLY A 196 -2.42 -8.21 -12.18
N ALA A 197 -1.97 -9.29 -12.83
CA ALA A 197 -2.12 -9.51 -14.26
C ALA A 197 -2.71 -10.88 -14.61
N THR A 198 -2.29 -11.94 -13.93
CA THR A 198 -2.71 -13.31 -14.20
C THR A 198 -3.99 -13.65 -13.45
N GLU A 199 -4.96 -14.21 -14.16
CA GLU A 199 -6.18 -14.76 -13.54
C GLU A 199 -5.83 -16.00 -12.71
N HIS A 200 -6.18 -15.97 -11.43
CA HIS A 200 -5.84 -17.01 -10.47
C HIS A 200 -6.98 -17.25 -9.49
N GLN A 201 -7.04 -18.45 -8.91
CA GLN A 201 -7.93 -18.72 -7.78
C GLN A 201 -7.43 -17.97 -6.54
N VAL A 202 -8.37 -17.64 -5.64
CA VAL A 202 -8.08 -16.85 -4.44
C VAL A 202 -8.63 -17.51 -3.19
N THR A 203 -8.09 -17.09 -2.06
CA THR A 203 -8.60 -17.41 -0.73
C THR A 203 -8.74 -16.13 0.11
N GLY A 204 -9.38 -16.26 1.28
CA GLY A 204 -9.53 -15.19 2.27
C GLY A 204 -10.84 -14.40 2.18
N GLY A 205 -11.74 -14.70 1.24
CA GLY A 205 -13.00 -14.00 1.12
C GLY A 205 -13.94 -14.26 2.30
N PRO A 206 -14.49 -13.21 2.95
CA PRO A 206 -15.30 -13.39 4.16
C PRO A 206 -16.63 -14.10 3.91
N PHE A 207 -17.19 -14.00 2.70
CA PHE A 207 -18.40 -14.75 2.33
C PHE A 207 -18.12 -15.88 1.33
N ARG A 208 -17.18 -15.68 0.40
CA ARG A 208 -16.88 -16.61 -0.71
C ARG A 208 -15.57 -16.22 -1.41
N ASN A 209 -15.04 -17.12 -2.22
CA ASN A 209 -13.85 -16.88 -3.07
C ASN A 209 -14.20 -16.87 -4.57
N HIS A 210 -15.35 -16.30 -4.93
CA HIS A 210 -15.84 -16.25 -6.31
C HIS A 210 -16.79 -15.08 -6.50
N VAL A 211 -17.08 -14.74 -7.75
CA VAL A 211 -18.14 -13.81 -8.14
C VAL A 211 -19.25 -14.57 -8.83
N GLU A 212 -20.50 -14.22 -8.52
CA GLU A 212 -21.70 -14.64 -9.25
C GLU A 212 -22.49 -13.44 -9.71
N ILE A 213 -23.10 -13.55 -10.89
CA ILE A 213 -24.09 -12.60 -11.38
C ILE A 213 -25.34 -13.40 -11.70
N ALA A 214 -26.44 -13.05 -11.03
CA ALA A 214 -27.71 -13.73 -11.19
C ALA A 214 -28.76 -12.75 -11.74
N GLY A 215 -29.52 -13.20 -12.72
CA GLY A 215 -30.61 -12.46 -13.34
C GLY A 215 -30.96 -13.00 -14.72
N PRO A 216 -32.05 -12.53 -15.33
CA PRO A 216 -32.61 -13.11 -16.55
C PRO A 216 -31.58 -13.21 -17.69
N GLY A 217 -31.41 -14.43 -18.22
CA GLY A 217 -30.62 -14.73 -19.42
C GLY A 217 -29.11 -14.54 -19.28
N VAL A 218 -28.59 -14.20 -18.10
CA VAL A 218 -27.16 -13.84 -17.93
C VAL A 218 -26.21 -14.99 -18.25
N GLY A 219 -26.66 -16.24 -18.19
CA GLY A 219 -25.85 -17.41 -18.56
C GLY A 219 -25.96 -17.83 -20.01
N GLN A 220 -26.81 -17.19 -20.82
CA GLN A 220 -27.01 -17.62 -22.20
C GLN A 220 -25.75 -17.37 -23.05
N GLY A 221 -25.14 -18.46 -23.54
CA GLY A 221 -23.95 -18.41 -24.40
C GLY A 221 -22.63 -18.10 -23.67
N SER A 222 -22.68 -17.81 -22.37
CA SER A 222 -21.48 -17.53 -21.57
C SER A 222 -20.69 -18.79 -21.24
N ALA A 223 -19.36 -18.75 -21.39
CA ALA A 223 -18.48 -19.81 -20.89
C ALA A 223 -18.48 -19.93 -19.35
N HIS A 224 -19.00 -18.93 -18.64
CA HIS A 224 -19.10 -18.86 -17.19
C HIS A 224 -20.47 -19.30 -16.67
N ALA A 225 -21.36 -19.79 -17.53
CA ALA A 225 -22.70 -20.19 -17.16
C ALA A 225 -22.72 -21.37 -16.17
N VAL A 226 -23.43 -21.19 -15.06
CA VAL A 226 -23.83 -22.27 -14.14
C VAL A 226 -25.27 -22.70 -14.44
N GLY A 227 -26.07 -21.79 -14.99
CA GLY A 227 -27.42 -22.01 -15.49
C GLY A 227 -27.86 -20.85 -16.39
N PRO A 228 -29.09 -20.86 -16.95
CA PRO A 228 -29.53 -19.82 -17.88
C PRO A 228 -29.55 -18.41 -17.27
N ASP A 229 -29.76 -18.32 -15.96
CA ASP A 229 -29.89 -17.05 -15.21
C ASP A 229 -28.76 -16.87 -14.17
N LEU A 230 -27.63 -17.56 -14.32
CA LEU A 230 -26.51 -17.49 -13.40
C LEU A 230 -25.17 -17.73 -14.10
N VAL A 231 -24.23 -16.80 -13.93
CA VAL A 231 -22.80 -17.00 -14.25
C VAL A 231 -21.95 -16.95 -12.99
N ARG A 232 -20.80 -17.63 -12.99
CA ARG A 232 -19.84 -17.64 -11.89
C ARG A 232 -18.40 -17.68 -12.39
N SER A 233 -17.52 -16.95 -11.73
CA SER A 233 -16.06 -17.09 -11.88
C SER A 233 -15.38 -17.20 -10.52
N THR A 234 -14.44 -18.13 -10.40
CA THR A 234 -13.55 -18.29 -9.24
C THR A 234 -12.19 -17.63 -9.47
N LEU A 235 -11.99 -16.99 -10.62
CA LEU A 235 -10.71 -16.44 -11.05
C LEU A 235 -10.69 -14.93 -10.90
N PHE A 236 -9.54 -14.42 -10.48
CA PHE A 236 -9.30 -13.01 -10.27
C PHE A 236 -7.88 -12.64 -10.67
N THR A 237 -7.69 -11.43 -11.19
CA THR A 237 -6.37 -10.76 -11.13
C THR A 237 -6.26 -10.07 -9.78
N VAL A 238 -5.19 -10.34 -9.02
CA VAL A 238 -4.99 -9.82 -7.65
C VAL A 238 -3.69 -9.03 -7.58
N GLN A 239 -3.78 -7.78 -7.15
CA GLN A 239 -2.65 -6.92 -6.88
C GLN A 239 -2.57 -6.56 -5.40
N GLY A 240 -1.37 -6.68 -4.85
CA GLY A 240 -1.01 -6.09 -3.58
C GLY A 240 0.44 -6.43 -3.21
N ARG A 241 1.24 -5.40 -2.96
CA ARG A 241 2.63 -5.56 -2.52
C ARG A 241 2.69 -5.63 -1.00
N ARG A 242 3.24 -6.71 -0.45
CA ARG A 242 3.42 -6.82 0.99
C ARG A 242 4.46 -5.79 1.46
N PHE A 243 4.12 -5.07 2.52
CA PHE A 243 5.03 -4.10 3.11
C PHE A 243 6.25 -4.78 3.72
N GLY A 244 7.45 -4.29 3.42
CA GLY A 244 8.71 -4.75 4.01
C GLY A 244 9.31 -6.03 3.40
N THR A 245 8.69 -6.64 2.40
CA THR A 245 9.17 -7.92 1.81
C THR A 245 9.82 -7.79 0.44
N VAL A 246 9.46 -6.77 -0.31
CA VAL A 246 10.17 -6.35 -1.51
C VAL A 246 10.90 -5.08 -1.07
N PRO A 247 12.18 -4.87 -1.39
CA PRO A 247 12.70 -3.52 -1.35
C PRO A 247 11.72 -2.74 -2.22
N ASN A 248 10.95 -1.81 -1.64
CA ASN A 248 10.42 -0.76 -2.46
C ASN A 248 11.60 -0.35 -3.35
N THR A 249 11.43 -0.28 -4.66
CA THR A 249 12.23 0.70 -5.40
C THR A 249 11.84 2.02 -4.77
N THR A 250 12.52 2.31 -3.66
CA THR A 250 12.18 3.34 -2.73
C THR A 250 12.19 4.60 -3.57
N PRO A 251 11.07 5.34 -3.66
CA PRO A 251 11.15 6.71 -4.11
C PRO A 251 12.31 7.32 -3.34
N SER A 252 13.28 7.88 -4.06
CA SER A 252 14.41 8.58 -3.45
C SER A 252 13.85 9.57 -2.42
N GLY A 253 13.90 9.25 -1.13
CA GLY A 253 13.24 10.07 -0.10
C GLY A 253 12.74 9.36 1.17
N LEU A 254 12.48 8.04 1.20
CA LEU A 254 12.11 7.42 2.48
C LEU A 254 13.26 7.49 3.49
N PRO A 255 12.97 7.71 4.78
CA PRO A 255 14.02 7.70 5.76
C PRO A 255 14.66 6.30 5.90
N ASP A 256 15.95 6.19 5.59
CA ASP A 256 16.78 4.98 5.79
C ASP A 256 17.91 5.33 6.78
N LEU A 257 18.27 4.41 7.65
CA LEU A 257 19.39 4.56 8.58
C LEU A 257 20.18 3.25 8.61
N ARG A 258 21.50 3.34 8.38
CA ARG A 258 22.42 2.20 8.43
C ARG A 258 23.61 2.52 9.30
N ILE A 259 24.12 1.51 9.97
CA ILE A 259 25.44 1.53 10.62
C ILE A 259 26.37 0.68 9.75
N ASN A 260 27.36 1.32 9.12
CA ASN A 260 28.32 0.65 8.24
C ASN A 260 29.58 0.21 9.00
N SER A 261 29.90 0.90 10.10
CA SER A 261 31.03 0.57 10.97
C SER A 261 30.73 0.92 12.42
N ALA A 262 31.19 0.08 13.34
CA ALA A 262 31.08 0.29 14.78
C ALA A 262 32.30 -0.30 15.47
N GLU A 263 33.23 0.56 15.88
CA GLU A 263 34.48 0.15 16.50
C GLU A 263 34.78 0.91 17.79
N PHE A 264 35.43 0.24 18.74
CA PHE A 264 36.08 0.87 19.90
C PHE A 264 37.59 0.68 19.82
N ARG A 265 38.36 1.76 19.96
CA ARG A 265 39.83 1.73 19.96
C ARG A 265 40.37 1.82 21.39
N ILE A 266 40.96 0.73 21.88
CA ILE A 266 41.49 0.62 23.24
C ILE A 266 42.57 1.67 23.49
N SER A 267 43.54 1.79 22.58
CA SER A 267 44.65 2.75 22.70
C SER A 267 44.21 4.20 22.84
N LYS A 268 43.05 4.56 22.28
CA LYS A 268 42.50 5.92 22.28
C LYS A 268 41.32 6.12 23.24
N LYS A 269 40.80 5.04 23.82
CA LYS A 269 39.54 5.02 24.60
C LYS A 269 38.39 5.71 23.83
N GLU A 270 38.29 5.44 22.53
CA GLU A 270 37.45 6.17 21.57
C GLU A 270 36.50 5.23 20.82
N PHE A 271 35.22 5.60 20.74
CA PHE A 271 34.23 5.02 19.83
C PHE A 271 34.32 5.66 18.44
N ARG A 272 34.22 4.84 17.40
CA ARG A 272 34.16 5.24 16.00
C ARG A 272 33.00 4.50 15.35
N ILE A 273 31.89 5.21 15.17
CA ILE A 273 30.65 4.62 14.69
C ILE A 273 30.18 5.48 13.52
N GLY A 274 30.03 4.86 12.36
CA GLY A 274 29.70 5.58 11.14
C GLY A 274 28.74 4.81 10.25
N GLY A 275 28.00 5.53 9.43
CA GLY A 275 26.92 4.98 8.66
C GLY A 275 26.38 5.94 7.61
N THR A 276 25.20 5.60 7.10
CA THR A 276 24.45 6.44 6.17
C THR A 276 23.05 6.69 6.70
N VAL A 277 22.50 7.87 6.43
CA VAL A 277 21.12 8.22 6.70
C VAL A 277 20.55 8.96 5.49
N SER A 278 19.34 8.61 5.10
CA SER A 278 18.53 9.30 4.11
C SER A 278 17.17 9.61 4.74
N PRO A 279 16.44 10.65 4.33
CA PRO A 279 17.01 11.86 3.73
C PRO A 279 18.00 12.54 4.69
N VAL A 280 18.90 13.38 4.16
CA VAL A 280 19.88 14.14 4.99
C VAL A 280 19.24 15.22 5.87
N SER A 281 18.00 15.60 5.54
CA SER A 281 17.16 16.53 6.29
C SER A 281 15.75 15.97 6.48
N PHE A 282 15.13 16.25 7.61
CA PHE A 282 13.78 15.83 7.97
C PHE A 282 13.06 16.99 8.67
N GLY A 283 11.88 17.39 8.17
CA GLY A 283 11.13 18.54 8.70
C GLY A 283 11.87 19.89 8.57
N GLY A 284 12.67 20.07 7.50
CA GLY A 284 13.47 21.28 7.27
C GLY A 284 14.72 21.41 8.15
N GLN A 285 15.07 20.38 8.92
CA GLN A 285 16.26 20.34 9.78
C GLN A 285 17.15 19.14 9.42
N SER A 286 18.44 19.17 9.78
CA SER A 286 19.33 18.02 9.56
C SER A 286 18.80 16.76 10.26
N ASN A 287 18.86 15.62 9.57
CA ASN A 287 18.43 14.33 10.08
C ASN A 287 19.49 13.71 11.01
N VAL A 288 19.69 14.37 12.15
CA VAL A 288 20.66 14.02 13.19
C VAL A 288 20.49 12.57 13.63
N VAL A 289 21.61 11.88 13.86
CA VAL A 289 21.66 10.49 14.33
C VAL A 289 22.20 10.45 15.76
N THR A 290 21.36 10.00 16.71
CA THR A 290 21.77 9.75 18.09
C THR A 290 22.33 8.33 18.21
N VAL A 291 23.53 8.20 18.77
CA VAL A 291 24.23 6.93 18.93
C VAL A 291 24.19 6.47 20.38
N ARG A 292 23.88 5.19 20.58
CA ARG A 292 23.83 4.51 21.87
C ARG A 292 24.67 3.23 21.86
N VAL A 293 25.24 2.89 23.00
CA VAL A 293 25.87 1.58 23.24
C VAL A 293 25.28 0.98 24.52
N ASN A 294 24.73 -0.23 24.43
CA ASN A 294 24.01 -0.90 25.51
C ASN A 294 22.95 0.00 26.20
N GLY A 295 22.25 0.82 25.40
CA GLY A 295 21.22 1.75 25.86
C GLY A 295 21.73 3.11 26.35
N THR A 296 23.02 3.26 26.66
CA THR A 296 23.63 4.54 27.06
C THR A 296 23.87 5.43 25.84
N VAL A 297 23.38 6.68 25.88
CA VAL A 297 23.64 7.68 24.83
C VAL A 297 25.10 8.10 24.87
N LEU A 298 25.78 8.02 23.74
CA LEU A 298 27.14 8.53 23.57
C LEU A 298 27.15 9.95 23.01
N GLY A 299 26.22 10.27 22.11
CA GLY A 299 26.07 11.59 21.51
C GLY A 299 25.43 11.53 20.14
N ASP A 300 25.49 12.65 19.42
CA ASP A 300 24.85 12.85 18.13
C ASP A 300 25.87 13.00 17.00
N ALA A 301 25.50 12.56 15.80
CA ALA A 301 26.24 12.77 14.57
C ALA A 301 25.37 13.48 13.52
N LEU A 302 25.93 14.48 12.86
CA LEU A 302 25.30 15.16 11.74
C LEU A 302 25.65 14.43 10.44
N PRO A 303 24.67 14.12 9.59
CA PRO A 303 24.97 13.67 8.24
C PRO A 303 25.52 14.81 7.39
N ASP A 304 26.46 14.48 6.50
CA ASP A 304 26.91 15.36 5.44
C ASP A 304 25.92 15.40 4.26
N ALA A 305 26.27 16.13 3.20
CA ALA A 305 25.43 16.29 2.02
C ALA A 305 25.15 14.97 1.27
N THR A 306 25.93 13.92 1.51
CA THR A 306 25.75 12.58 0.93
C THR A 306 24.97 11.64 1.84
N GLY A 307 24.64 12.08 3.06
CA GLY A 307 23.99 11.28 4.09
C GLY A 307 24.95 10.43 4.91
N ALA A 308 26.27 10.56 4.70
CA ALA A 308 27.24 9.90 5.53
C ALA A 308 27.32 10.60 6.89
N TRP A 309 27.33 9.84 7.97
CA TRP A 309 27.49 10.35 9.34
C TRP A 309 28.61 9.58 10.05
N ASP A 310 29.37 10.29 10.88
CA ASP A 310 30.50 9.74 11.66
C ASP A 310 30.41 10.29 13.10
N PHE A 311 30.33 9.38 14.06
CA PHE A 311 30.41 9.69 15.49
C PHE A 311 31.78 9.31 16.03
N ARG A 312 32.43 10.27 16.68
CA ARG A 312 33.67 10.08 17.46
C ARG A 312 33.43 10.55 18.88
N GLY A 313 33.49 9.62 19.82
CA GLY A 313 33.25 9.92 21.23
C GLY A 313 34.26 9.23 22.11
N ALA A 314 34.82 9.97 23.07
CA ALA A 314 35.55 9.38 24.17
C ALA A 314 34.57 8.67 25.13
N GLN A 315 35.03 7.61 25.77
CA GLN A 315 34.24 6.96 26.81
C GLN A 315 34.09 7.87 28.04
N ALA A 316 32.85 8.08 28.51
CA ALA A 316 32.57 8.98 29.63
C ALA A 316 32.97 8.38 30.99
N GLY A 317 33.46 9.22 31.91
CA GLY A 317 33.81 8.86 33.29
C GLY A 317 35.31 8.79 33.58
N THR A 318 35.69 8.68 34.85
CA THR A 318 37.07 8.45 35.29
C THR A 318 37.39 6.95 35.23
N ASN A 319 38.30 6.56 34.33
CA ASN A 319 38.68 5.15 34.07
C ASN A 319 37.50 4.20 33.77
N PRO A 320 36.70 4.47 32.73
CA PRO A 320 35.60 3.59 32.38
C PRO A 320 36.13 2.25 31.83
N PRO A 321 35.47 1.12 32.14
CA PRO A 321 35.90 -0.21 31.70
C PRO A 321 35.76 -0.35 30.19
N THR A 322 36.69 -1.05 29.54
CA THR A 322 36.60 -1.31 28.10
C THR A 322 35.29 -2.04 27.76
N PRO A 323 34.49 -1.55 26.79
CA PRO A 323 33.26 -2.23 26.39
C PRO A 323 33.57 -3.62 25.83
N ALA A 324 32.64 -4.56 26.00
CA ALA A 324 32.79 -5.90 25.44
C ALA A 324 32.64 -5.87 23.91
N SER A 325 33.45 -6.65 23.20
CA SER A 325 33.19 -6.93 21.78
C SER A 325 31.84 -7.64 21.64
N GLY A 326 31.02 -7.21 20.67
CA GLY A 326 29.63 -7.65 20.53
C GLY A 326 28.61 -6.82 21.31
N SER A 327 29.03 -5.77 22.03
CA SER A 327 28.09 -4.82 22.65
C SER A 327 27.14 -4.24 21.59
N LEU A 328 25.87 -4.07 21.94
CA LEU A 328 24.86 -3.56 21.02
C LEU A 328 25.07 -2.06 20.80
N VAL A 329 25.32 -1.70 19.55
CA VAL A 329 25.25 -0.31 19.08
C VAL A 329 23.87 -0.08 18.49
N GLN A 330 23.23 1.01 18.89
CA GLN A 330 21.97 1.46 18.32
C GLN A 330 22.15 2.90 17.83
N ALA A 331 21.70 3.17 16.61
CA ALA A 331 21.60 4.51 16.06
C ALA A 331 20.12 4.82 15.84
N THR A 332 19.69 6.04 16.17
CA THR A 332 18.32 6.51 15.93
C THR A 332 18.36 7.87 15.25
N SER A 333 17.67 8.03 14.13
CA SER A 333 17.60 9.29 13.38
C SER A 333 16.45 10.17 13.86
N ARG A 334 16.50 11.48 13.55
CA ARG A 334 15.38 12.42 13.77
C ARG A 334 14.07 11.96 13.13
N SER A 335 14.15 11.31 11.98
CA SER A 335 13.00 10.71 11.29
C SER A 335 12.39 9.49 12.02
N GLY A 336 12.94 9.08 13.17
CA GLY A 336 12.45 7.96 13.97
C GLY A 336 12.97 6.59 13.53
N GLN A 337 13.83 6.52 12.51
CA GLN A 337 14.45 5.26 12.08
C GLN A 337 15.48 4.80 13.10
N SER A 338 15.62 3.48 13.25
CA SER A 338 16.64 2.90 14.12
C SER A 338 17.39 1.78 13.42
N ALA A 339 18.70 1.75 13.63
CA ALA A 339 19.59 0.71 13.14
C ALA A 339 20.40 0.14 14.30
N THR A 340 20.81 -1.13 14.18
CA THR A 340 21.65 -1.78 15.19
C THR A 340 22.86 -2.46 14.56
N ALA A 341 23.95 -2.53 15.31
CA ALA A 341 25.18 -3.22 14.92
C ALA A 341 25.89 -3.78 16.16
N SER A 342 26.81 -4.72 15.93
CA SER A 342 27.70 -5.23 16.97
C SER A 342 28.99 -4.41 17.02
N LEU A 343 29.36 -3.96 18.21
CA LEU A 343 30.60 -3.23 18.44
C LEU A 343 31.82 -4.16 18.28
N THR A 344 32.78 -3.79 17.45
CA THR A 344 34.07 -4.48 17.36
C THR A 344 35.11 -3.75 18.21
N VAL A 345 35.78 -4.47 19.12
CA VAL A 345 36.84 -3.88 19.96
C VAL A 345 38.20 -4.16 19.33
N ARG A 346 38.99 -3.11 19.09
CA ARG A 346 40.32 -3.19 18.48
C ARG A 346 41.35 -2.43 19.31
N ASN A 347 42.61 -2.83 19.21
CA ASN A 347 43.72 -2.12 19.84
C ASN A 347 43.99 -0.75 19.17
#